data_AF-A0A1Q6QYK5-F1
#
_entry.id   AF-A0A1Q6QYK5-F1
#
_cell.length_a   1.000
_cell.length_b   1.000
_cell.length_c   1.000
_cell.angle_alpha   90.00
_cell.angle_beta   90.00
_cell.angle_gamma   90.00
#
_symmetry.space_group_name_H-M   'P 1'
#
loop_
_entity.id
_entity.type
_entity.pdbx_description
1 polymer ?
#
loop_
_entity_poly.entity_id
_entity_poly.type
_entity_poly.pdbx_seq_one_letter_code
_entity_poly.pdbx_strand_id
1 'polypeptide(L)'
;MKDKTKKLVSILMLVLILLSSIPINAFAAFITDMNSDAQFGVISGSLTEYGHELHYSNYDGTTYLLFCTQYGMKSPNGSSYSFNGDFVTQYKAQRSEYEKIAEYIYFGYTSKHGMGLPTNASAKKDACCTQQFVWEYIKNNIDGNMKCPSRDSWKSNYMSSGLYANWLNETESAYNQYHRNTSINGMNVKVNIGESTTLNDSNGVLAHYESFSHNINGITFSHTQGSNDLNISVSADTNETNANFVSKNYGIYELMPNGRKYDSSTMGNYVYFQFNNGAVQNLMFSNYVDPSNFNISVEVQSGKIALLKTNNMGNAVSDCVFELYRNAECTDLIKTATTGTDGRILYDKLKPMTYYIKEKSVATGYLLDTSIQKVDVVAGQTANVTFRNNEPTG
;
A
#
# COMPACT_ATOMS: atom_id res chain seq x y z
N MET A 1 -4.37 45.69 -27.94
CA MET A 1 -4.80 44.55 -27.10
C MET A 1 -5.70 43.54 -27.81
N LYS A 2 -6.58 43.92 -28.74
CA LYS A 2 -7.56 43.00 -29.37
C LYS A 2 -6.99 41.87 -30.27
N ASP A 3 -5.88 42.08 -30.98
CA ASP A 3 -5.35 41.06 -31.91
C ASP A 3 -4.55 39.94 -31.25
N LYS A 4 -3.86 40.21 -30.13
CA LYS A 4 -3.11 39.18 -29.40
C LYS A 4 -4.06 38.16 -28.76
N THR A 5 -5.22 38.61 -28.27
CA THR A 5 -6.23 37.73 -27.66
C THR A 5 -6.88 36.81 -28.69
N LYS A 6 -7.12 37.29 -29.93
CA LYS A 6 -7.67 36.44 -31.01
C LYS A 6 -6.71 35.32 -31.42
N LYS A 7 -5.42 35.62 -31.57
CA LYS A 7 -4.40 34.60 -31.85
C LYS A 7 -4.32 33.54 -30.74
N LEU A 8 -4.42 33.97 -29.48
CA LEU A 8 -4.36 33.05 -28.34
C LEU A 8 -5.59 32.12 -28.29
N VAL A 9 -6.79 32.65 -28.57
CA VAL A 9 -8.03 31.87 -28.63
C VAL A 9 -8.03 30.89 -29.81
N SER A 10 -7.53 31.31 -30.99
CA SER A 10 -7.42 30.42 -32.15
C SER A 10 -6.42 29.28 -31.92
N ILE A 11 -5.29 29.54 -31.25
CA ILE A 11 -4.32 28.49 -30.87
C ILE A 11 -4.95 27.55 -29.83
N LEU A 12 -5.67 28.08 -28.85
CA LEU A 12 -6.36 27.27 -27.84
C LEU A 12 -7.41 26.34 -28.48
N MET A 13 -8.21 26.86 -29.42
CA MET A 13 -9.18 26.05 -30.16
C MET A 13 -8.53 25.02 -31.07
N LEU A 14 -7.40 25.34 -31.72
CA LEU A 14 -6.67 24.37 -32.55
C LEU A 14 -6.10 23.23 -31.70
N VAL A 15 -5.59 23.54 -30.50
CA VAL A 15 -5.11 22.54 -29.54
C VAL A 15 -6.27 21.69 -29.00
N LEU A 16 -7.43 22.28 -28.72
CA LEU A 16 -8.64 21.54 -28.32
C LEU A 16 -9.16 20.60 -29.42
N ILE A 17 -9.10 21.02 -30.69
CA ILE A 17 -9.49 20.18 -31.84
C ILE A 17 -8.48 19.04 -32.04
N LEU A 18 -7.17 19.32 -31.92
CA LEU A 18 -6.11 18.30 -32.00
C LEU A 18 -6.16 17.30 -30.84
N LEU A 19 -6.62 17.71 -29.65
CA LEU A 19 -6.86 16.82 -28.50
C LEU A 19 -8.12 15.94 -28.69
N SER A 20 -9.08 16.39 -29.50
CA SER A 20 -10.30 15.61 -29.83
C SER A 20 -10.14 14.65 -31.01
N SER A 21 -9.04 14.77 -31.77
CA SER A 21 -8.78 13.98 -32.98
C SER A 21 -7.67 12.95 -32.81
N ILE A 22 -7.20 12.71 -31.58
CA ILE A 22 -6.39 11.52 -31.30
C ILE A 22 -7.39 10.36 -31.35
N PRO A 23 -7.26 9.39 -32.29
CA PRO A 23 -7.98 8.15 -32.12
C PRO A 23 -7.58 7.64 -30.74
N ILE A 24 -8.56 7.59 -29.83
CA ILE A 24 -8.42 6.82 -28.61
C ILE A 24 -8.16 5.43 -29.15
N ASN A 25 -6.89 5.02 -29.23
CA ASN A 25 -6.56 3.63 -29.37
C ASN A 25 -7.27 3.03 -28.19
N ALA A 26 -8.39 2.35 -28.48
CA ALA A 26 -9.18 1.65 -27.52
C ALA A 26 -8.19 0.91 -26.64
N PHE A 27 -8.10 1.30 -25.37
CA PHE A 27 -7.44 0.48 -24.38
C PHE A 27 -8.05 -0.89 -24.58
N ALA A 28 -7.22 -1.88 -24.94
CA ALA A 28 -7.66 -3.24 -25.10
C ALA A 28 -8.47 -3.58 -23.84
N ALA A 29 -9.77 -3.79 -24.04
CA ALA A 29 -10.70 -4.08 -22.97
C ALA A 29 -10.31 -5.46 -22.46
N PHE A 30 -9.66 -5.51 -21.31
CA PHE A 30 -9.44 -6.75 -20.58
C PHE A 30 -10.80 -7.41 -20.29
N ILE A 31 -10.85 -8.72 -20.11
CA ILE A 31 -12.07 -9.46 -19.69
C ILE A 31 -12.79 -8.87 -18.46
N THR A 32 -12.11 -8.01 -17.70
CA THR A 32 -12.58 -7.35 -16.49
C THR A 32 -13.56 -6.19 -16.72
N ASP A 33 -13.59 -5.64 -17.94
CA ASP A 33 -14.58 -4.65 -18.40
C ASP A 33 -15.26 -5.18 -19.68
N MET A 34 -15.71 -6.43 -19.60
CA MET A 34 -16.43 -7.06 -20.70
C MET A 34 -17.81 -6.41 -20.86
N ASN A 35 -17.90 -5.55 -21.87
CA ASN A 35 -19.07 -4.72 -22.18
C ASN A 35 -19.53 -4.89 -23.65
N SER A 36 -19.15 -6.01 -24.25
CA SER A 36 -19.53 -6.38 -25.62
C SER A 36 -19.72 -7.90 -25.74
N ASP A 37 -20.21 -8.33 -26.90
CA ASP A 37 -20.51 -9.72 -27.21
C ASP A 37 -19.27 -10.61 -27.05
N ALA A 38 -19.48 -11.83 -26.55
CA ALA A 38 -18.40 -12.77 -26.29
C ALA A 38 -18.81 -14.18 -26.64
N GLN A 39 -17.83 -15.00 -27.04
CA GLN A 39 -18.05 -16.42 -27.24
C GLN A 39 -17.92 -17.13 -25.90
N PHE A 40 -18.82 -18.05 -25.61
CA PHE A 40 -18.73 -18.92 -24.42
C PHE A 40 -18.90 -20.37 -24.83
N GLY A 41 -18.14 -21.28 -24.22
CA GLY A 41 -18.23 -22.68 -24.57
C GLY A 41 -17.63 -23.62 -23.53
N VAL A 42 -17.70 -24.91 -23.85
CA VAL A 42 -17.06 -25.99 -23.10
C VAL A 42 -15.68 -26.27 -23.70
N ILE A 43 -14.67 -26.43 -22.86
CA ILE A 43 -13.32 -26.85 -23.27
C ILE A 43 -13.43 -28.25 -23.89
N SER A 44 -13.01 -28.36 -25.15
CA SER A 44 -13.14 -29.60 -25.92
C SER A 44 -12.55 -30.80 -25.17
N GLY A 45 -13.33 -31.88 -25.06
CA GLY A 45 -12.94 -33.12 -24.41
C GLY A 45 -12.97 -33.13 -22.88
N SER A 46 -13.25 -31.99 -22.22
CA SER A 46 -13.17 -31.90 -20.75
C SER A 46 -14.11 -32.89 -20.05
N LEU A 47 -15.35 -33.07 -20.57
CA LEU A 47 -16.30 -34.04 -20.00
C LEU A 47 -15.76 -35.47 -20.06
N THR A 48 -15.19 -35.86 -21.19
CA THR A 48 -14.63 -37.20 -21.37
C THR A 48 -13.35 -37.40 -20.55
N GLU A 49 -12.49 -36.39 -20.49
CA GLU A 49 -11.18 -36.44 -19.83
C GLU A 49 -11.29 -36.34 -18.30
N TYR A 50 -12.12 -35.43 -17.79
CA TYR A 50 -12.21 -35.09 -16.36
C TYR A 50 -13.48 -35.61 -15.68
N GLY A 51 -14.48 -36.04 -16.46
CA GLY A 51 -15.80 -36.42 -15.95
C GLY A 51 -16.77 -35.24 -15.80
N HIS A 52 -16.30 -34.01 -16.02
CA HIS A 52 -17.09 -32.77 -15.95
C HIS A 52 -16.67 -31.76 -17.01
N GLU A 53 -17.59 -30.85 -17.33
CA GLU A 53 -17.32 -29.76 -18.25
C GLU A 53 -16.53 -28.64 -17.57
N LEU A 54 -15.48 -28.15 -18.24
CA LEU A 54 -14.83 -26.88 -17.92
C LEU A 54 -15.17 -25.88 -19.02
N HIS A 55 -15.13 -24.59 -18.72
CA HIS A 55 -15.67 -23.57 -19.61
C HIS A 55 -14.63 -22.55 -20.03
N TYR A 56 -14.88 -21.92 -21.15
CA TYR A 56 -14.05 -20.81 -21.62
C TYR A 56 -14.91 -19.66 -22.12
N SER A 57 -14.28 -18.50 -22.23
CA SER A 57 -14.75 -17.44 -23.11
C SER A 57 -13.64 -16.99 -24.06
N ASN A 58 -14.02 -16.66 -25.29
CA ASN A 58 -13.18 -15.87 -26.18
C ASN A 58 -13.72 -14.45 -26.20
N TYR A 59 -12.88 -13.52 -25.76
CA TYR A 59 -13.14 -12.10 -25.67
C TYR A 59 -11.85 -11.36 -26.01
N ASP A 60 -11.92 -10.18 -26.64
CA ASP A 60 -10.76 -9.36 -27.03
C ASP A 60 -9.66 -10.02 -27.91
N GLY A 61 -9.90 -11.24 -28.40
CA GLY A 61 -8.90 -12.05 -29.09
C GLY A 61 -8.15 -13.02 -28.17
N THR A 62 -8.45 -13.01 -26.87
CA THR A 62 -7.89 -13.91 -25.85
C THR A 62 -8.91 -14.97 -25.43
N THR A 63 -8.40 -16.16 -25.09
CA THR A 63 -9.20 -17.23 -24.47
C THR A 63 -8.97 -17.27 -22.97
N TYR A 64 -10.06 -17.24 -22.19
CA TYR A 64 -10.04 -17.25 -20.73
C TYR A 64 -10.68 -18.51 -20.18
N LEU A 65 -10.08 -19.10 -19.13
CA LEU A 65 -10.72 -20.15 -18.36
C LEU A 65 -11.84 -19.55 -17.49
N LEU A 66 -13.02 -20.17 -17.55
CA LEU A 66 -14.17 -19.80 -16.73
C LEU A 66 -14.59 -20.95 -15.83
N PHE A 67 -15.12 -20.60 -14.66
CA PHE A 67 -15.63 -21.55 -13.69
C PHE A 67 -17.15 -21.49 -13.62
N CYS A 68 -17.79 -22.65 -13.73
CA CYS A 68 -19.22 -22.80 -13.55
C CYS A 68 -19.63 -22.46 -12.12
N THR A 69 -20.70 -21.67 -11.98
CA THR A 69 -21.27 -21.27 -10.68
C THR A 69 -22.65 -21.87 -10.42
N GLN A 70 -23.13 -22.75 -11.30
CA GLN A 70 -24.46 -23.37 -11.23
C GLN A 70 -24.43 -24.81 -11.76
N TYR A 71 -23.92 -25.73 -10.95
CA TYR A 71 -23.79 -27.13 -11.37
C TYR A 71 -25.15 -27.76 -11.76
N GLY A 72 -25.14 -28.52 -12.86
CA GLY A 72 -26.31 -29.22 -13.39
C GLY A 72 -27.22 -28.36 -14.28
N MET A 73 -26.84 -27.10 -14.53
CA MET A 73 -27.43 -26.25 -15.55
C MET A 73 -26.76 -26.50 -16.91
N LYS A 74 -27.44 -26.14 -18.00
CA LYS A 74 -26.93 -26.37 -19.35
C LYS A 74 -25.71 -25.49 -19.63
N SER A 75 -24.65 -26.09 -20.17
CA SER A 75 -23.45 -25.37 -20.58
C SER A 75 -23.64 -24.52 -21.84
N PRO A 76 -22.85 -23.45 -22.01
CA PRO A 76 -22.77 -22.75 -23.28
C PRO A 76 -22.16 -23.67 -24.35
N ASN A 77 -22.50 -23.43 -25.61
CA ASN A 77 -22.24 -24.38 -26.71
C ASN A 77 -21.17 -23.92 -27.71
N GLY A 78 -20.38 -22.89 -27.36
CA GLY A 78 -19.39 -22.30 -28.27
C GLY A 78 -19.97 -21.23 -29.20
N SER A 79 -21.23 -20.81 -29.04
CA SER A 79 -21.79 -19.68 -29.80
C SER A 79 -21.33 -18.33 -29.23
N SER A 80 -21.46 -17.27 -30.04
CA SER A 80 -21.43 -15.90 -29.54
C SER A 80 -22.73 -15.60 -28.79
N TYR A 81 -22.60 -14.96 -27.64
CA TYR A 81 -23.70 -14.48 -26.82
C TYR A 81 -23.64 -12.95 -26.78
N SER A 82 -24.81 -12.31 -26.83
CA SER A 82 -24.93 -10.86 -26.91
C SER A 82 -24.90 -10.22 -25.52
N PHE A 83 -24.09 -9.18 -25.34
CA PHE A 83 -24.06 -8.43 -24.07
C PHE A 83 -25.36 -7.65 -23.88
N ASN A 84 -25.91 -7.68 -22.65
CA ASN A 84 -27.24 -7.16 -22.29
C ASN A 84 -28.44 -7.80 -23.00
N GLY A 85 -28.21 -8.75 -23.91
CA GLY A 85 -29.26 -9.56 -24.54
C GLY A 85 -29.31 -10.96 -23.94
N ASP A 86 -28.21 -11.70 -24.07
CA ASP A 86 -28.10 -13.08 -23.62
C ASP A 86 -27.45 -13.23 -22.25
N PHE A 87 -26.53 -12.32 -21.92
CA PHE A 87 -25.86 -12.27 -20.63
C PHE A 87 -25.60 -10.83 -20.18
N VAL A 88 -25.42 -10.65 -18.87
CA VAL A 88 -24.92 -9.43 -18.25
C VAL A 88 -23.66 -9.73 -17.44
N THR A 89 -22.77 -8.75 -17.36
CA THR A 89 -21.59 -8.82 -16.50
C THR A 89 -21.89 -8.14 -15.17
N GLN A 90 -21.61 -8.86 -14.09
CA GLN A 90 -21.65 -8.30 -12.75
C GLN A 90 -20.23 -8.17 -12.23
N TYR A 91 -19.78 -6.93 -12.12
CA TYR A 91 -18.45 -6.59 -11.65
C TYR A 91 -18.45 -6.38 -10.14
N LYS A 92 -17.44 -6.93 -9.45
CA LYS A 92 -17.11 -6.86 -8.00
C LYS A 92 -18.18 -6.30 -7.06
N ALA A 93 -18.48 -5.00 -7.16
CA ALA A 93 -19.41 -4.25 -6.30
C ALA A 93 -20.85 -4.79 -6.26
N GLN A 94 -21.25 -5.64 -7.22
CA GLN A 94 -22.58 -6.25 -7.23
C GLN A 94 -22.62 -7.66 -6.62
N ARG A 95 -21.47 -8.24 -6.25
CA ARG A 95 -21.33 -9.64 -5.83
C ARG A 95 -20.26 -9.86 -4.78
N SER A 96 -20.28 -9.09 -3.69
CA SER A 96 -19.28 -9.22 -2.60
C SER A 96 -19.22 -10.63 -2.01
N GLU A 97 -20.31 -11.38 -2.04
CA GLU A 97 -20.39 -12.77 -1.59
C GLU A 97 -19.53 -13.74 -2.42
N TYR A 98 -19.07 -13.33 -3.61
CA TYR A 98 -18.18 -14.12 -4.48
C TYR A 98 -16.69 -13.75 -4.33
N GLU A 99 -16.33 -12.73 -3.54
CA GLU A 99 -14.93 -12.28 -3.42
C GLU A 99 -14.00 -13.42 -2.96
N LYS A 100 -14.43 -14.22 -1.98
CA LYS A 100 -13.66 -15.38 -1.51
C LYS A 100 -13.44 -16.42 -2.60
N ILE A 101 -14.45 -16.67 -3.45
CA ILE A 101 -14.33 -17.55 -4.61
C ILE A 101 -13.31 -16.96 -5.60
N ALA A 102 -13.39 -15.65 -5.84
CA ALA A 102 -12.51 -14.94 -6.76
C ALA A 102 -11.03 -15.09 -6.35
N GLU A 103 -10.72 -14.93 -5.06
CA GLU A 103 -9.36 -15.10 -4.54
C GLU A 103 -8.90 -16.55 -4.59
N TYR A 104 -9.77 -17.53 -4.32
CA TYR A 104 -9.40 -18.95 -4.42
C TYR A 104 -9.20 -19.40 -5.87
N ILE A 105 -9.92 -18.81 -6.84
CA ILE A 105 -9.60 -18.99 -8.26
C ILE A 105 -8.20 -18.41 -8.55
N TYR A 106 -7.88 -17.25 -8.00
CA TYR A 106 -6.57 -16.63 -8.21
C TYR A 106 -5.43 -17.47 -7.63
N PHE A 107 -5.46 -17.79 -6.33
CA PHE A 107 -4.41 -18.58 -5.68
C PHE A 107 -4.40 -20.05 -6.14
N GLY A 108 -5.58 -20.61 -6.43
CA GLY A 108 -5.74 -22.00 -6.81
C GLY A 108 -5.45 -22.29 -8.28
N TYR A 109 -5.53 -21.29 -9.17
CA TYR A 109 -5.29 -21.46 -10.60
C TYR A 109 -4.53 -20.28 -11.24
N THR A 110 -5.12 -19.08 -11.23
CA THR A 110 -4.66 -17.96 -12.10
C THR A 110 -3.23 -17.53 -11.83
N SER A 111 -2.83 -17.48 -10.57
CA SER A 111 -1.46 -17.13 -10.15
C SER A 111 -0.42 -18.19 -10.54
N LYS A 112 -0.84 -19.46 -10.68
CA LYS A 112 0.03 -20.60 -11.02
C LYS A 112 0.16 -20.80 -12.52
N HIS A 113 -0.95 -20.66 -13.26
CA HIS A 113 -1.06 -21.08 -14.67
C HIS A 113 -1.44 -19.96 -15.64
N GLY A 114 -1.72 -18.75 -15.13
CA GLY A 114 -2.27 -17.65 -15.90
C GLY A 114 -3.79 -17.75 -16.09
N MET A 115 -4.35 -16.86 -16.90
CA MET A 115 -5.81 -16.70 -17.09
C MET A 115 -6.39 -17.63 -18.18
N GLY A 116 -5.52 -18.28 -18.96
CA GLY A 116 -5.89 -19.09 -20.11
C GLY A 116 -6.32 -20.51 -19.75
N LEU A 117 -6.51 -21.34 -20.76
CA LEU A 117 -6.92 -22.74 -20.60
C LEU A 117 -5.80 -23.62 -20.02
N PRO A 118 -6.14 -24.71 -19.29
CA PRO A 118 -5.13 -25.60 -18.74
C PRO A 118 -4.44 -26.42 -19.84
N THR A 119 -3.14 -26.16 -20.06
CA THR A 119 -2.35 -26.77 -21.15
C THR A 119 -1.50 -27.98 -20.71
N ASN A 120 -1.28 -28.16 -19.41
CA ASN A 120 -0.46 -29.24 -18.85
C ASN A 120 -1.18 -29.99 -17.72
N ALA A 121 -0.65 -31.15 -17.30
CA ALA A 121 -1.30 -32.00 -16.31
C ALA A 121 -1.54 -31.32 -14.96
N SER A 122 -0.63 -30.43 -14.51
CA SER A 122 -0.82 -29.68 -13.26
C SER A 122 -1.93 -28.66 -13.38
N ALA A 123 -1.93 -27.87 -14.46
CA ALA A 123 -2.98 -26.89 -14.73
C ALA A 123 -4.36 -27.55 -14.84
N LYS A 124 -4.43 -28.74 -15.47
CA LYS A 124 -5.69 -29.51 -15.57
C LYS A 124 -6.20 -29.93 -14.20
N LYS A 125 -5.32 -30.43 -13.32
CA LYS A 125 -5.67 -30.81 -11.94
C LYS A 125 -6.17 -29.60 -11.15
N ASP A 126 -5.41 -28.51 -11.17
CA ASP A 126 -5.74 -27.29 -10.44
C ASP A 126 -7.05 -26.67 -10.94
N ALA A 127 -7.31 -26.67 -12.26
CA ALA A 127 -8.59 -26.22 -12.82
C ALA A 127 -9.77 -27.09 -12.32
N CYS A 128 -9.63 -28.41 -12.30
CA CYS A 128 -10.69 -29.31 -11.82
C CYS A 128 -10.94 -29.14 -10.31
N CYS A 129 -9.88 -29.04 -9.50
CA CYS A 129 -10.00 -28.79 -8.06
C CYS A 129 -10.62 -27.41 -7.78
N THR A 130 -10.20 -26.38 -8.51
CA THR A 130 -10.78 -25.03 -8.42
C THR A 130 -12.26 -25.04 -8.78
N GLN A 131 -12.65 -25.75 -9.85
CA GLN A 131 -14.05 -25.89 -10.24
C GLN A 131 -14.89 -26.58 -9.16
N GLN A 132 -14.38 -27.64 -8.53
CA GLN A 132 -15.06 -28.28 -7.40
C GLN A 132 -15.21 -27.31 -6.23
N PHE A 133 -14.15 -26.56 -5.90
CA PHE A 133 -14.19 -25.59 -4.81
C PHE A 133 -15.27 -24.54 -5.03
N VAL A 134 -15.38 -24.00 -6.25
CA VAL A 134 -16.42 -23.04 -6.61
C VAL A 134 -17.81 -23.62 -6.32
N TRP A 135 -18.06 -24.87 -6.72
CA TRP A 135 -19.36 -25.51 -6.46
C TRP A 135 -19.63 -25.75 -4.97
N GLU A 136 -18.64 -26.26 -4.25
CA GLU A 136 -18.76 -26.51 -2.81
C GLU A 136 -18.96 -25.21 -2.03
N TYR A 137 -18.21 -24.17 -2.37
CA TYR A 137 -18.29 -22.88 -1.69
C TYR A 137 -19.64 -22.22 -1.90
N ILE A 138 -20.14 -22.17 -3.14
CA ILE A 138 -21.47 -21.60 -3.42
C ILE A 138 -22.53 -22.39 -2.66
N LYS A 139 -22.52 -23.72 -2.74
CA LYS A 139 -23.49 -24.55 -2.04
C LYS A 139 -23.49 -24.30 -0.53
N ASN A 140 -22.32 -24.19 0.07
CA ASN A 140 -22.21 -24.13 1.52
C ASN A 140 -22.38 -22.70 2.09
N ASN A 141 -22.10 -21.66 1.30
CA ASN A 141 -22.01 -20.28 1.80
C ASN A 141 -22.90 -19.26 1.08
N ILE A 142 -23.43 -19.56 -0.10
CA ILE A 142 -24.17 -18.60 -0.93
C ILE A 142 -25.58 -19.11 -1.26
N ASP A 143 -25.71 -20.31 -1.81
CA ASP A 143 -26.97 -20.93 -2.18
C ASP A 143 -27.02 -22.42 -1.75
N GLY A 144 -27.61 -22.67 -0.59
CA GLY A 144 -27.80 -24.01 -0.02
C GLY A 144 -28.59 -24.98 -0.91
N ASN A 145 -29.38 -24.46 -1.86
CA ASN A 145 -30.17 -25.27 -2.78
C ASN A 145 -29.39 -25.66 -4.04
N MET A 146 -28.21 -25.06 -4.27
CA MET A 146 -27.41 -25.37 -5.44
C MET A 146 -27.00 -26.86 -5.41
N LYS A 147 -27.21 -27.54 -6.54
CA LYS A 147 -26.64 -28.88 -6.72
C LYS A 147 -25.12 -28.78 -6.68
N CYS A 148 -24.47 -29.80 -6.14
CA CYS A 148 -23.00 -29.91 -6.14
C CYS A 148 -22.67 -31.39 -6.35
N PRO A 149 -21.77 -31.72 -7.28
CA PRO A 149 -21.37 -33.10 -7.49
C PRO A 149 -20.54 -33.62 -6.31
N SER A 150 -20.57 -34.93 -6.11
CA SER A 150 -19.59 -35.61 -5.26
C SER A 150 -18.20 -35.47 -5.87
N ARG A 151 -17.17 -35.35 -5.03
CA ARG A 151 -15.77 -35.31 -5.48
C ARG A 151 -15.37 -36.58 -6.26
N ASP A 152 -16.02 -37.71 -5.99
CA ASP A 152 -15.74 -38.98 -6.68
C ASP A 152 -16.38 -39.10 -8.07
N SER A 153 -17.20 -38.11 -8.48
CA SER A 153 -17.76 -38.08 -9.84
C SER A 153 -16.75 -37.65 -10.90
N TRP A 154 -15.60 -37.13 -10.49
CA TRP A 154 -14.50 -36.78 -11.38
C TRP A 154 -13.65 -37.99 -11.74
N LYS A 155 -12.89 -37.88 -12.83
CA LYS A 155 -11.82 -38.83 -13.16
C LYS A 155 -10.64 -38.60 -12.22
N SER A 156 -10.31 -39.62 -11.42
CA SER A 156 -9.38 -39.57 -10.29
C SER A 156 -7.97 -39.05 -10.61
N ASN A 157 -7.52 -39.16 -11.86
CA ASN A 157 -6.23 -38.63 -12.32
C ASN A 157 -6.16 -37.09 -12.32
N TYR A 158 -7.31 -36.42 -12.41
CA TYR A 158 -7.39 -34.96 -12.52
C TYR A 158 -8.03 -34.35 -11.27
N MET A 159 -8.98 -35.03 -10.66
CA MET A 159 -9.59 -34.60 -9.42
C MET A 159 -10.06 -35.83 -8.64
N SER A 160 -9.73 -35.83 -7.35
CA SER A 160 -10.20 -36.79 -6.35
C SER A 160 -10.23 -36.10 -5.00
N SER A 161 -10.83 -36.72 -3.98
CA SER A 161 -10.81 -36.18 -2.61
C SER A 161 -9.38 -35.90 -2.10
N GLY A 162 -8.39 -36.72 -2.47
CA GLY A 162 -6.98 -36.50 -2.09
C GLY A 162 -6.32 -35.35 -2.85
N LEU A 163 -6.52 -35.28 -4.18
CA LEU A 163 -6.01 -34.15 -4.97
C LEU A 163 -6.63 -32.83 -4.54
N TYR A 164 -7.93 -32.83 -4.25
CA TYR A 164 -8.65 -31.67 -3.76
C TYR A 164 -8.14 -31.22 -2.39
N ALA A 165 -7.93 -32.14 -1.45
CA ALA A 165 -7.39 -31.81 -0.13
C ALA A 165 -5.98 -31.18 -0.23
N ASN A 166 -5.12 -31.72 -1.09
CA ASN A 166 -3.79 -31.14 -1.32
C ASN A 166 -3.87 -29.74 -1.95
N TRP A 167 -4.67 -29.61 -3.02
CA TRP A 167 -4.90 -28.32 -3.68
C TRP A 167 -5.47 -27.28 -2.70
N LEU A 168 -6.41 -27.67 -1.85
CA LEU A 168 -7.05 -26.79 -0.87
C LEU A 168 -6.01 -26.34 0.16
N ASN A 169 -5.21 -27.24 0.71
CA ASN A 169 -4.15 -26.89 1.65
C ASN A 169 -3.13 -25.93 1.05
N GLU A 170 -2.68 -26.16 -0.19
CA GLU A 170 -1.76 -25.25 -0.88
C GLU A 170 -2.39 -23.87 -1.12
N THR A 171 -3.64 -23.85 -1.60
CA THR A 171 -4.37 -22.62 -1.91
C THR A 171 -4.66 -21.82 -0.65
N GLU A 172 -5.07 -22.48 0.43
CA GLU A 172 -5.28 -21.86 1.73
C GLU A 172 -3.99 -21.36 2.36
N SER A 173 -2.88 -22.11 2.22
CA SER A 173 -1.58 -21.65 2.68
C SER A 173 -1.16 -20.39 1.95
N ALA A 174 -1.30 -20.34 0.63
CA ALA A 174 -0.98 -19.17 -0.18
C ALA A 174 -1.88 -17.97 0.16
N TYR A 175 -3.19 -18.21 0.28
CA TYR A 175 -4.18 -17.22 0.67
C TYR A 175 -3.87 -16.63 2.05
N ASN A 176 -3.67 -17.49 3.06
CA ASN A 176 -3.46 -17.07 4.43
C ASN A 176 -2.11 -16.38 4.62
N GLN A 177 -1.07 -16.81 3.89
CA GLN A 177 0.22 -16.13 3.88
C GLN A 177 0.07 -14.71 3.35
N TYR A 178 -0.59 -14.54 2.19
CA TYR A 178 -0.75 -13.24 1.56
C TYR A 178 -1.63 -12.28 2.38
N HIS A 179 -2.66 -12.80 3.04
CA HIS A 179 -3.59 -12.00 3.86
C HIS A 179 -3.14 -11.81 5.31
N ARG A 180 -1.93 -12.23 5.64
CA ARG A 180 -1.38 -12.01 6.98
C ARG A 180 -0.87 -10.58 7.09
N ASN A 181 -1.28 -9.88 8.14
CA ASN A 181 -0.72 -8.56 8.43
C ASN A 181 0.74 -8.66 8.89
N THR A 182 1.59 -7.72 8.49
CA THR A 182 2.85 -7.46 9.20
C THR A 182 2.55 -7.15 10.67
N SER A 183 3.36 -7.62 11.61
CA SER A 183 3.18 -7.33 13.05
C SER A 183 3.36 -5.84 13.38
N ILE A 184 3.97 -5.08 12.47
CA ILE A 184 4.18 -3.64 12.59
C ILE A 184 3.01 -2.81 12.07
N ASN A 185 2.02 -3.41 11.41
CA ASN A 185 0.90 -2.68 10.79
C ASN A 185 0.11 -1.91 11.86
N GLY A 186 -0.06 -0.59 11.67
CA GLY A 186 -0.77 0.28 12.60
C GLY A 186 0.08 0.78 13.78
N MET A 187 1.37 0.45 13.85
CA MET A 187 2.22 0.95 14.94
C MET A 187 2.40 2.47 14.89
N ASN A 188 2.45 3.08 16.07
CA ASN A 188 2.91 4.45 16.28
C ASN A 188 4.27 4.42 16.98
N VAL A 189 5.29 5.03 16.37
CA VAL A 189 6.68 4.91 16.78
C VAL A 189 7.25 6.28 17.09
N LYS A 190 7.91 6.39 18.24
CA LYS A 190 8.61 7.61 18.66
C LYS A 190 10.05 7.56 18.20
N VAL A 191 10.49 8.58 17.46
CA VAL A 191 11.87 8.67 16.97
C VAL A 191 12.40 10.07 17.26
N ASN A 192 13.56 10.17 17.89
CA ASN A 192 14.17 11.46 18.14
C ASN A 192 14.61 12.11 16.83
N ILE A 193 14.51 13.44 16.76
CA ILE A 193 15.02 14.21 15.63
C ILE A 193 16.52 13.94 15.43
N GLY A 194 16.92 13.67 14.18
CA GLY A 194 18.30 13.31 13.82
C GLY A 194 18.68 11.85 14.11
N GLU A 195 17.76 10.99 14.55
CA GLU A 195 18.03 9.57 14.80
C GLU A 195 17.28 8.64 13.85
N SER A 196 17.59 7.36 13.96
CA SER A 196 16.90 6.27 13.28
C SER A 196 16.48 5.18 14.27
N THR A 197 15.46 4.43 13.89
CA THR A 197 15.04 3.20 14.55
C THR A 197 14.72 2.12 13.52
N THR A 198 14.67 0.87 13.96
CA THR A 198 14.32 -0.27 13.13
C THR A 198 13.18 -1.02 13.80
N LEU A 199 12.12 -1.30 13.04
CA LEU A 199 11.02 -2.15 13.47
C LEU A 199 11.19 -3.52 12.83
N ASN A 200 11.03 -4.58 13.61
CA ASN A 200 11.03 -5.94 13.11
C ASN A 200 9.60 -6.48 13.00
N ASP A 201 9.27 -7.04 11.83
CA ASP A 201 8.05 -7.78 11.59
C ASP A 201 8.20 -9.24 12.04
N SER A 202 7.64 -9.56 13.20
CA SER A 202 7.67 -10.92 13.75
C SER A 202 6.73 -11.89 13.03
N ASN A 203 5.82 -11.39 12.19
CA ASN A 203 4.96 -12.23 11.36
C ASN A 203 5.67 -12.72 10.09
N GLY A 204 6.84 -12.18 9.74
CA GLY A 204 7.61 -12.62 8.58
C GLY A 204 7.07 -12.13 7.23
N VAL A 205 6.11 -11.22 7.23
CA VAL A 205 5.35 -10.79 6.05
C VAL A 205 6.10 -9.69 5.29
N LEU A 206 6.80 -8.81 5.99
CA LEU A 206 7.55 -7.70 5.40
C LEU A 206 8.63 -8.20 4.43
N ALA A 207 9.19 -9.39 4.66
CA ALA A 207 10.13 -10.04 3.74
C ALA A 207 9.59 -10.23 2.32
N HIS A 208 8.27 -10.28 2.15
CA HIS A 208 7.60 -10.41 0.86
C HIS A 208 7.30 -9.07 0.20
N TYR A 209 7.79 -7.94 0.72
CA TYR A 209 7.70 -6.65 0.05
C TYR A 209 8.96 -6.41 -0.79
N GLU A 210 8.83 -5.65 -1.88
CA GLU A 210 10.00 -5.18 -2.62
C GLU A 210 10.79 -4.17 -1.80
N SER A 211 12.09 -4.06 -2.09
CA SER A 211 12.91 -2.98 -1.53
C SER A 211 12.31 -1.61 -1.88
N PHE A 212 12.20 -0.73 -0.90
CA PHE A 212 11.73 0.63 -1.09
C PHE A 212 12.46 1.62 -0.18
N SER A 213 12.41 2.90 -0.55
CA SER A 213 12.86 4.02 0.28
C SER A 213 11.99 5.24 -0.02
N HIS A 214 11.15 5.61 0.94
CA HIS A 214 10.20 6.71 0.79
C HIS A 214 10.42 7.77 1.86
N ASN A 215 10.62 9.01 1.42
CA ASN A 215 10.79 10.16 2.28
C ASN A 215 9.49 10.98 2.34
N ILE A 216 9.03 11.26 3.56
CA ILE A 216 7.94 12.16 3.86
C ILE A 216 8.55 13.34 4.64
N ASN A 217 8.87 14.42 3.92
CA ASN A 217 9.36 15.68 4.49
C ASN A 217 10.51 15.53 5.52
N GLY A 218 11.48 14.67 5.23
CA GLY A 218 12.63 14.42 6.11
C GLY A 218 12.48 13.21 7.05
N ILE A 219 11.35 12.50 7.02
CA ILE A 219 11.18 11.20 7.69
C ILE A 219 11.22 10.12 6.61
N THR A 220 12.22 9.23 6.65
CA THR A 220 12.43 8.20 5.62
C THR A 220 12.05 6.83 6.15
N PHE A 221 11.26 6.09 5.38
CA PHE A 221 10.89 4.69 5.59
C PHE A 221 11.61 3.86 4.54
N SER A 222 12.44 2.91 4.93
CA SER A 222 13.17 2.05 4.00
C SER A 222 13.18 0.59 4.41
N HIS A 223 13.15 -0.26 3.40
CA HIS A 223 13.09 -1.70 3.54
C HIS A 223 13.88 -2.36 2.41
N THR A 224 14.44 -3.54 2.70
CA THR A 224 15.17 -4.37 1.75
C THR A 224 14.47 -5.71 1.60
N GLN A 225 14.13 -6.08 0.37
CA GLN A 225 13.42 -7.32 0.06
C GLN A 225 14.07 -8.54 0.74
N GLY A 226 13.24 -9.40 1.33
CA GLY A 226 13.66 -10.58 2.08
C GLY A 226 14.00 -10.31 3.56
N SER A 227 14.14 -9.05 3.96
CA SER A 227 14.29 -8.68 5.38
C SER A 227 12.94 -8.63 6.10
N ASN A 228 12.92 -8.81 7.41
CA ASN A 228 11.73 -8.46 8.21
C ASN A 228 11.87 -7.11 8.91
N ASP A 229 12.87 -6.32 8.52
CA ASP A 229 13.14 -5.02 9.12
C ASP A 229 12.63 -3.87 8.26
N LEU A 230 11.97 -2.91 8.93
CA LEU A 230 11.66 -1.58 8.41
C LEU A 230 12.53 -0.56 9.13
N ASN A 231 13.37 0.15 8.38
CA ASN A 231 14.20 1.23 8.90
C ASN A 231 13.46 2.56 8.78
N ILE A 232 13.48 3.34 9.85
CA ILE A 232 12.88 4.67 9.93
C ILE A 232 13.97 5.64 10.35
N SER A 233 14.20 6.70 9.58
CA SER A 233 15.14 7.76 9.94
C SER A 233 14.47 9.14 9.92
N VAL A 234 14.80 9.97 10.90
CA VAL A 234 14.31 11.34 11.03
C VAL A 234 15.47 12.29 10.82
N SER A 235 15.37 13.12 9.78
CA SER A 235 16.35 14.17 9.51
C SER A 235 16.45 15.16 10.67
N ALA A 236 17.66 15.61 11.00
CA ALA A 236 17.88 16.64 12.00
C ALA A 236 17.25 18.01 11.62
N ASP A 237 16.99 18.21 10.33
CA ASP A 237 16.50 19.49 9.79
C ASP A 237 14.98 19.51 9.56
N THR A 238 14.28 18.38 9.74
CA THR A 238 12.84 18.31 9.46
C THR A 238 12.05 19.33 10.29
N ASN A 239 10.96 19.84 9.69
CA ASN A 239 9.95 20.62 10.41
C ASN A 239 8.78 19.75 10.87
N GLU A 240 8.76 18.48 10.49
CA GLU A 240 7.66 17.59 10.80
C GLU A 240 7.71 17.18 12.26
N THR A 241 6.52 17.15 12.87
CA THR A 241 6.33 16.59 14.21
C THR A 241 5.83 15.15 14.14
N ASN A 242 5.34 14.73 12.97
CA ASN A 242 4.83 13.39 12.73
C ASN A 242 4.86 13.05 11.24
N ALA A 243 4.78 11.76 10.92
CA ALA A 243 4.45 11.27 9.58
C ALA A 243 3.57 10.04 9.68
N ASN A 244 2.67 9.87 8.71
CA ASN A 244 1.90 8.65 8.53
C ASN A 244 2.25 8.04 7.17
N PHE A 245 2.96 6.92 7.19
CA PHE A 245 3.27 6.14 6.01
C PHE A 245 2.21 5.06 5.82
N VAL A 246 1.53 5.07 4.67
CA VAL A 246 0.60 4.01 4.28
C VAL A 246 1.10 3.44 2.96
N SER A 247 1.52 2.19 2.94
CA SER A 247 2.26 1.60 1.81
C SER A 247 1.46 1.66 0.50
N LYS A 248 0.13 1.43 0.56
CA LYS A 248 -0.75 1.51 -0.62
C LYS A 248 -0.80 2.88 -1.29
N ASN A 249 -0.58 3.97 -0.54
CA ASN A 249 -0.58 5.32 -1.11
C ASN A 249 0.60 5.53 -2.09
N TYR A 250 1.59 4.64 -2.04
CA TYR A 250 2.78 4.65 -2.87
C TYR A 250 2.84 3.44 -3.81
N GLY A 251 1.75 2.66 -3.93
CA GLY A 251 1.72 1.44 -4.74
C GLY A 251 2.59 0.31 -4.19
N ILE A 252 2.92 0.34 -2.89
CA ILE A 252 3.75 -0.67 -2.22
C ILE A 252 2.81 -1.70 -1.58
N TYR A 253 2.79 -2.88 -2.19
CA TYR A 253 2.00 -4.02 -1.76
C TYR A 253 2.88 -5.24 -1.56
N GLU A 254 2.39 -6.20 -0.78
CA GLU A 254 3.05 -7.50 -0.67
C GLU A 254 3.13 -8.16 -2.06
N LEU A 255 4.27 -8.79 -2.34
CA LEU A 255 4.43 -9.65 -3.50
C LEU A 255 3.53 -10.87 -3.35
N MET A 256 3.01 -11.32 -4.48
CA MET A 256 2.30 -12.59 -4.55
C MET A 256 3.23 -13.74 -4.14
N PRO A 257 2.70 -14.89 -3.67
CA PRO A 257 3.53 -16.06 -3.33
C PRO A 257 4.46 -16.54 -4.45
N ASN A 258 4.13 -16.25 -5.71
CA ASN A 258 4.97 -16.53 -6.90
C ASN A 258 5.99 -15.41 -7.23
N GLY A 259 6.15 -14.41 -6.36
CA GLY A 259 7.05 -13.26 -6.51
C GLY A 259 6.54 -12.15 -7.45
N ARG A 260 5.34 -12.27 -8.03
CA ARG A 260 4.78 -11.23 -8.91
C ARG A 260 4.32 -10.02 -8.10
N LYS A 261 4.51 -8.83 -8.66
CA LYS A 261 3.93 -7.59 -8.12
C LYS A 261 2.42 -7.60 -8.29
N TYR A 262 1.73 -6.96 -7.34
CA TYR A 262 0.34 -6.60 -7.53
C TYR A 262 0.21 -5.54 -8.64
N ASP A 263 -0.74 -5.75 -9.54
CA ASP A 263 -1.09 -4.81 -10.60
C ASP A 263 -2.58 -4.51 -10.53
N SER A 264 -2.93 -3.33 -10.02
CA SER A 264 -4.33 -2.90 -9.87
C SER A 264 -5.14 -2.91 -11.17
N SER A 265 -4.48 -2.80 -12.33
CA SER A 265 -5.17 -2.78 -13.62
C SER A 265 -5.70 -4.15 -14.03
N THR A 266 -5.05 -5.22 -13.56
CA THR A 266 -5.39 -6.60 -13.94
C THR A 266 -5.88 -7.43 -12.76
N MET A 267 -5.35 -7.18 -11.56
CA MET A 267 -5.54 -8.01 -10.36
C MET A 267 -6.60 -7.49 -9.39
N GLY A 268 -7.24 -6.36 -9.71
CA GLY A 268 -8.37 -5.82 -8.96
C GLY A 268 -9.72 -6.43 -9.35
N ASN A 269 -9.75 -7.44 -10.21
CA ASN A 269 -10.94 -7.73 -11.01
C ASN A 269 -11.35 -9.22 -11.06
N TYR A 270 -12.63 -9.45 -10.80
CA TYR A 270 -13.35 -10.66 -11.20
C TYR A 270 -14.67 -10.29 -11.85
N VAL A 271 -15.17 -11.17 -12.72
CA VAL A 271 -16.42 -10.97 -13.45
C VAL A 271 -17.31 -12.17 -13.29
N TYR A 272 -18.55 -11.90 -12.91
CA TYR A 272 -19.62 -12.89 -12.89
C TYR A 272 -20.51 -12.69 -14.12
N PHE A 273 -20.61 -13.73 -14.95
CA PHE A 273 -21.44 -13.74 -16.15
C PHE A 273 -22.79 -14.37 -15.82
N GLN A 274 -23.84 -13.55 -15.79
CA GLN A 274 -25.20 -14.00 -15.58
C GLN A 274 -25.94 -14.11 -16.92
N PHE A 275 -26.44 -15.29 -17.26
CA PHE A 275 -27.24 -15.49 -18.47
C PHE A 275 -28.73 -15.22 -18.18
N ASN A 276 -29.34 -14.33 -18.95
CA ASN A 276 -30.62 -13.68 -18.63
C ASN A 276 -31.81 -14.65 -18.49
N ASN A 277 -31.83 -15.71 -19.29
CA ASN A 277 -32.96 -16.65 -19.34
C ASN A 277 -32.79 -17.87 -18.40
N GLY A 278 -31.67 -17.96 -17.66
CA GLY A 278 -31.33 -19.13 -16.83
C GLY A 278 -31.19 -20.44 -17.61
N ALA A 279 -31.36 -20.44 -18.93
CA ALA A 279 -31.23 -21.60 -19.79
C ALA A 279 -29.78 -22.02 -20.04
N VAL A 280 -28.83 -21.18 -19.65
CA VAL A 280 -27.39 -21.42 -19.68
C VAL A 280 -26.86 -21.10 -18.28
N GLN A 281 -25.94 -21.92 -17.79
CA GLN A 281 -25.33 -21.74 -16.48
C GLN A 281 -24.50 -20.45 -16.40
N ASN A 282 -24.51 -19.83 -15.23
CA ASN A 282 -23.67 -18.67 -14.95
C ASN A 282 -22.21 -19.10 -14.76
N LEU A 283 -21.31 -18.23 -15.20
CA LEU A 283 -19.86 -18.48 -15.20
C LEU A 283 -19.13 -17.36 -14.45
N MET A 284 -17.91 -17.65 -14.00
CA MET A 284 -17.07 -16.67 -13.34
C MET A 284 -15.64 -16.73 -13.86
N PHE A 285 -15.07 -15.56 -14.09
CA PHE A 285 -13.65 -15.35 -14.32
C PHE A 285 -13.05 -14.63 -13.10
N SER A 286 -11.82 -14.96 -12.72
CA SER A 286 -11.09 -14.17 -11.72
C SER A 286 -9.59 -14.09 -11.97
N ASN A 287 -9.08 -12.87 -11.93
CA ASN A 287 -7.67 -12.58 -11.64
C ASN A 287 -7.57 -11.75 -10.34
N TYR A 288 -8.60 -11.80 -9.49
CA TYR A 288 -8.77 -10.95 -8.33
C TYR A 288 -7.95 -11.41 -7.14
N VAL A 289 -7.27 -10.45 -6.50
CA VAL A 289 -6.74 -10.57 -5.15
C VAL A 289 -6.87 -9.22 -4.46
N ASP A 290 -7.29 -9.20 -3.19
CA ASP A 290 -7.32 -7.95 -2.43
C ASP A 290 -5.90 -7.62 -1.95
N PRO A 291 -5.29 -6.49 -2.34
CA PRO A 291 -3.86 -6.28 -2.12
C PRO A 291 -3.49 -5.97 -0.66
N SER A 292 -2.51 -6.71 -0.15
CA SER A 292 -1.97 -6.53 1.20
C SER A 292 -1.06 -5.31 1.30
N ASN A 293 -1.31 -4.49 2.33
CA ASN A 293 -0.60 -3.25 2.61
C ASN A 293 -0.49 -3.02 4.13
N PHE A 294 0.40 -2.14 4.54
CA PHE A 294 0.57 -1.78 5.95
C PHE A 294 0.70 -0.27 6.13
N ASN A 295 0.52 0.19 7.36
CA ASN A 295 0.76 1.58 7.72
C ASN A 295 1.60 1.71 9.00
N ILE A 296 2.36 2.80 9.10
CA ILE A 296 3.19 3.16 10.25
C ILE A 296 3.06 4.65 10.49
N SER A 297 2.77 5.02 11.74
CA SER A 297 2.87 6.39 12.21
C SER A 297 4.17 6.62 12.95
N VAL A 298 4.78 7.79 12.74
CA VAL A 298 5.98 8.26 13.41
C VAL A 298 5.66 9.55 14.14
N GLU A 299 6.03 9.64 15.41
CA GLU A 299 6.01 10.85 16.22
C GLU A 299 7.46 11.32 16.44
N VAL A 300 7.81 12.47 15.87
CA VAL A 300 9.15 13.04 15.98
C VAL A 300 9.32 13.66 17.37
N GLN A 301 10.25 13.09 18.14
CA GLN A 301 10.59 13.59 19.47
C GLN A 301 11.65 14.69 19.34
N SER A 302 11.24 15.93 19.64
CA SER A 302 12.13 17.08 19.75
C SER A 302 11.67 18.00 20.88
N GLY A 303 12.58 18.78 21.44
CA GLY A 303 12.32 19.79 22.46
C GLY A 303 12.90 21.14 22.09
N LYS A 304 12.75 22.11 23.00
CA LYS A 304 13.19 23.49 22.81
C LYS A 304 13.90 24.02 24.05
N ILE A 305 14.75 25.01 23.87
CA ILE A 305 15.28 25.85 24.94
C ILE A 305 14.91 27.32 24.64
N ALA A 306 14.24 27.96 25.59
CA ALA A 306 14.00 29.40 25.60
C ALA A 306 14.98 30.05 26.59
N LEU A 307 15.92 30.83 26.05
CA LEU A 307 16.86 31.62 26.82
C LEU A 307 16.36 33.04 26.97
N LEU A 308 16.39 33.55 28.21
CA LEU A 308 16.15 34.94 28.54
C LEU A 308 17.41 35.57 29.14
N LYS A 309 17.85 36.69 28.57
CA LYS A 309 18.95 37.48 29.07
C LYS A 309 18.44 38.76 29.72
N THR A 310 18.79 38.96 30.99
CA THR A 310 18.45 40.20 31.70
C THR A 310 19.68 40.84 32.37
N ASN A 311 19.51 42.08 32.82
CA ASN A 311 20.36 42.69 33.85
C ASN A 311 19.82 42.37 35.26
N ASN A 312 20.46 42.93 36.29
CA ASN A 312 20.03 42.75 37.70
C ASN A 312 18.69 43.37 38.05
N MET A 313 18.19 44.30 37.24
CA MET A 313 16.87 44.92 37.41
C MET A 313 15.77 44.13 36.71
N GLY A 314 16.11 43.04 36.00
CA GLY A 314 15.16 42.24 35.22
C GLY A 314 14.87 42.79 33.82
N ASN A 315 15.56 43.86 33.40
CA ASN A 315 15.42 44.39 32.04
C ASN A 315 16.14 43.50 31.04
N ALA A 316 15.54 43.30 29.87
CA ALA A 316 16.13 42.51 28.78
C ALA A 316 17.45 43.11 28.26
N VAL A 317 18.39 42.25 27.86
CA VAL A 317 19.68 42.67 27.28
C VAL A 317 19.87 42.02 25.91
N SER A 318 19.95 42.85 24.87
CA SER A 318 20.20 42.45 23.48
C SER A 318 21.70 42.28 23.19
N ASP A 319 22.02 41.73 22.03
CA ASP A 319 23.38 41.69 21.47
C ASP A 319 24.39 40.88 22.31
N CYS A 320 23.91 40.00 23.20
CA CYS A 320 24.72 38.99 23.89
C CYS A 320 24.81 37.73 23.03
N VAL A 321 26.02 37.22 22.83
CA VAL A 321 26.27 36.00 22.03
C VAL A 321 26.38 34.81 22.96
N PHE A 322 25.62 33.76 22.66
CA PHE A 322 25.57 32.49 23.37
C PHE A 322 25.99 31.33 22.48
N GLU A 323 26.66 30.36 23.08
CA GLU A 323 27.07 29.11 22.46
C GLU A 323 26.36 27.93 23.17
N LEU A 324 25.71 27.06 22.39
CA LEU A 324 25.02 25.86 22.84
C LEU A 324 25.88 24.62 22.52
N TYR A 325 26.12 23.77 23.51
CA TYR A 325 27.00 22.60 23.44
C TYR A 325 26.30 21.29 23.82
N ARG A 326 26.77 20.18 23.26
CA ARG A 326 26.29 18.82 23.63
C ARG A 326 26.93 18.29 24.91
N ASN A 327 28.11 18.80 25.28
CA ASN A 327 28.91 18.27 26.38
C ASN A 327 29.32 19.35 27.41
N ALA A 328 29.62 18.90 28.63
CA ALA A 328 29.89 19.78 29.77
C ALA A 328 31.16 20.61 29.59
N GLU A 329 32.15 20.08 28.87
CA GLU A 329 33.44 20.73 28.61
C GLU A 329 33.33 21.86 27.57
N CYS A 330 32.15 22.03 26.95
CA CYS A 330 31.89 23.04 25.92
C CYS A 330 32.86 22.92 24.72
N THR A 331 33.07 21.70 24.22
CA THR A 331 33.92 21.42 23.05
C THR A 331 33.15 20.95 21.82
N ASP A 332 31.95 20.39 22.00
CA ASP A 332 31.03 19.98 20.92
C ASP A 332 29.97 21.07 20.71
N LEU A 333 30.32 22.07 19.92
CA LEU A 333 29.46 23.22 19.61
C LEU A 333 28.34 22.81 18.64
N ILE A 334 27.11 23.11 19.01
CA ILE A 334 25.92 22.88 18.17
C ILE A 334 25.56 24.15 17.41
N LYS A 335 25.46 25.27 18.12
CA LYS A 335 24.93 26.52 17.57
C LYS A 335 25.44 27.72 18.37
N THR A 336 25.71 28.80 17.65
CA THR A 336 25.93 30.14 18.21
C THR A 336 24.72 31.01 17.87
N ALA A 337 24.21 31.77 18.84
CA ALA A 337 23.06 32.65 18.64
C ALA A 337 23.21 33.94 19.46
N THR A 338 22.58 35.01 19.01
CA THR A 338 22.63 36.33 19.65
C THR A 338 21.25 36.70 20.20
N THR A 339 21.20 37.32 21.38
CA THR A 339 19.93 37.77 21.96
C THR A 339 19.30 38.88 21.14
N GLY A 340 18.00 38.79 20.90
CA GLY A 340 17.21 39.85 20.26
C GLY A 340 16.99 41.05 21.17
N THR A 341 16.26 42.05 20.68
CA THR A 341 15.91 43.27 21.44
C THR A 341 15.08 43.01 22.70
N ASP A 342 14.39 41.88 22.76
CA ASP A 342 13.64 41.39 23.92
C ASP A 342 14.49 40.50 24.86
N GLY A 343 15.79 40.39 24.58
CA GLY A 343 16.73 39.58 25.34
C GLY A 343 16.55 38.08 25.15
N ARG A 344 15.83 37.62 24.12
CA ARG A 344 15.48 36.21 23.95
C ARG A 344 16.28 35.51 22.86
N ILE A 345 16.49 34.20 23.06
CA ILE A 345 16.94 33.24 22.04
C ILE A 345 16.04 32.00 22.13
N LEU A 346 15.60 31.49 20.99
CA LEU A 346 14.93 30.19 20.89
C LEU A 346 15.83 29.20 20.16
N TYR A 347 16.18 28.12 20.85
CA TYR A 347 16.77 26.92 20.24
C TYR A 347 15.65 25.90 20.09
N ASP A 348 15.26 25.61 18.86
CA ASP A 348 14.23 24.63 18.53
C ASP A 348 14.84 23.36 17.91
N LYS A 349 13.99 22.35 17.68
CA LYS A 349 14.37 21.08 17.05
C LYS A 349 15.52 20.36 17.74
N LEU A 350 15.59 20.51 19.06
CA LEU A 350 16.64 19.89 19.85
C LEU A 350 16.28 18.43 20.11
N LYS A 351 17.25 17.55 19.96
CA LYS A 351 17.14 16.16 20.40
C LYS A 351 16.90 16.15 21.92
N PRO A 352 15.99 15.31 22.46
CA PRO A 352 15.84 15.16 23.90
C PRO A 352 17.13 14.64 24.55
N MET A 353 17.84 15.52 25.26
CA MET A 353 19.06 15.23 26.01
C MET A 353 19.46 16.44 26.87
N THR A 354 20.56 16.31 27.59
CA THR A 354 21.20 17.42 28.30
C THR A 354 22.02 18.30 27.34
N TYR A 355 21.88 19.62 27.47
CA TYR A 355 22.70 20.62 26.79
C TYR A 355 23.40 21.55 27.79
N TYR A 356 24.42 22.25 27.31
CA TYR A 356 25.19 23.22 28.08
C TYR A 356 25.26 24.54 27.32
N ILE A 357 24.98 25.64 28.02
CA ILE A 357 24.96 26.99 27.43
C ILE A 357 26.02 27.85 28.11
N LYS A 358 26.78 28.57 27.30
CA LYS A 358 27.81 29.50 27.73
C LYS A 358 27.61 30.86 27.07
N GLU A 359 27.71 31.93 27.83
CA GLU A 359 27.81 33.28 27.25
C GLU A 359 29.22 33.47 26.67
N LYS A 360 29.28 33.80 25.39
CA LYS A 360 30.53 34.00 24.65
C LYS A 360 30.96 35.45 24.68
N SER A 361 30.01 36.37 24.50
CA SER A 361 30.25 37.79 24.60
C SER A 361 28.99 38.51 25.07
N VAL A 362 29.17 39.64 25.73
CA VAL A 362 28.10 40.48 26.25
C VAL A 362 28.11 41.84 25.53
N ALA A 363 26.94 42.48 25.47
CA ALA A 363 26.82 43.87 25.01
C ALA A 363 27.70 44.84 25.83
N THR A 364 28.07 45.95 25.20
CA THR A 364 28.88 47.01 25.84
C THR A 364 28.16 47.56 27.07
N GLY A 365 28.90 47.78 28.16
CA GLY A 365 28.34 48.29 29.42
C GLY A 365 27.95 47.20 30.42
N TYR A 366 28.19 45.93 30.12
CA TYR A 366 27.96 44.79 31.02
C TYR A 366 29.22 43.94 31.21
N LEU A 367 29.29 43.22 32.34
CA LEU A 367 30.33 42.22 32.61
C LEU A 367 29.92 40.85 32.05
N LEU A 368 30.84 40.12 31.43
CA LEU A 368 30.60 38.77 30.88
C LEU A 368 30.37 37.75 32.01
N ASP A 369 29.32 36.94 31.90
CA ASP A 369 29.12 35.79 32.79
C ASP A 369 29.81 34.55 32.22
N THR A 370 30.84 34.06 32.91
CA THR A 370 31.58 32.85 32.48
C THR A 370 30.96 31.54 32.97
N SER A 371 29.81 31.58 33.65
CA SER A 371 29.12 30.39 34.12
C SER A 371 28.56 29.55 32.95
N ILE A 372 28.56 28.23 33.15
CA ILE A 372 27.93 27.28 32.23
C ILE A 372 26.63 26.81 32.87
N GLN A 373 25.52 26.94 32.15
CA GLN A 373 24.24 26.42 32.62
C GLN A 373 23.91 25.09 31.92
N LYS A 374 23.61 24.07 32.72
CA LYS A 374 23.09 22.78 32.28
C LYS A 374 21.58 22.89 32.05
N VAL A 375 21.10 22.40 30.91
CA VAL A 375 19.67 22.42 30.55
C VAL A 375 19.24 21.04 30.06
N ASP A 376 18.28 20.43 30.74
CA ASP A 376 17.72 19.14 30.35
C ASP A 376 16.54 19.36 29.38
N VAL A 377 16.68 18.90 28.14
CA VAL A 377 15.63 19.02 27.10
C VAL A 377 14.81 17.75 27.02
N VAL A 378 13.49 17.90 27.16
CA VAL A 378 12.52 16.81 27.07
C VAL A 378 11.67 16.97 25.81
N ALA A 379 11.30 15.86 25.19
CA ALA A 379 10.43 15.84 24.02
C ALA A 379 9.11 16.60 24.28
N GLY A 380 8.69 17.43 23.31
CA GLY A 380 7.47 18.23 23.38
C GLY A 380 7.51 19.42 24.33
N GLN A 381 8.60 19.62 25.08
CA GLN A 381 8.70 20.68 26.10
C GLN A 381 9.64 21.81 25.69
N THR A 382 9.47 22.95 26.35
CA THR A 382 10.40 24.09 26.28
C THR A 382 11.07 24.25 27.64
N ALA A 383 12.37 24.00 27.70
CA ALA A 383 13.18 24.30 28.87
C ALA A 383 13.46 25.81 28.91
N ASN A 384 13.30 26.44 30.07
CA ASN A 384 13.56 27.87 30.25
C ASN A 384 14.88 28.06 31.00
N VAL A 385 15.72 28.97 30.51
CA VAL A 385 17.01 29.28 31.10
C VAL A 385 17.19 30.79 31.17
N THR A 386 17.80 31.31 32.24
CA THR A 386 17.99 32.75 32.42
C THR A 386 19.44 33.07 32.77
N PHE A 387 20.02 34.01 32.03
CA PHE A 387 21.35 34.56 32.29
C PHE A 387 21.22 36.02 32.74
N ARG A 388 22.00 36.42 33.76
CA ARG A 388 21.97 37.77 34.34
C ARG A 388 23.37 38.37 34.36
N ASN A 389 23.52 39.59 33.84
CA ASN A 389 24.81 40.29 33.89
C ASN A 389 24.70 41.59 34.68
N ASN A 390 25.81 41.92 35.34
CA ASN A 390 25.97 43.13 36.10
C ASN A 390 26.52 44.25 35.21
N GLU A 391 26.09 45.48 35.48
CA GLU A 391 26.79 46.67 34.99
C GLU A 391 28.05 46.88 35.85
N PRO A 392 29.16 47.39 35.29
CA PRO A 392 30.34 47.72 36.05
C PRO A 392 29.97 48.72 37.17
N THR A 393 30.20 48.34 38.43
CA THR A 393 30.10 49.28 39.54
C THR A 393 31.39 50.11 39.54
N GLY A 394 31.29 51.36 39.09
CA GLY A 394 32.38 52.34 39.11
C GLY A 394 32.75 52.81 40.50
#